data_AF-A0A947UMN9-F1
#
_entry.id   AF-A0A947UMN9-F1
#
_cell.length_a   1.000
_cell.length_b   1.000
_cell.length_c   1.000
_cell.angle_alpha   90.00
_cell.angle_beta   90.00
_cell.angle_gamma   90.00
#
_symmetry.space_group_name_H-M   'P 1'
#
loop_
_entity.id
_entity.type
_entity.pdbx_description
1 polymer ?
#
loop_
_entity_poly.entity_id
_entity_poly.type
_entity_poly.pdbx_seq_one_letter_code
_entity_poly.pdbx_strand_id
1 'polypeptide(L)'
;MDAELLRTVTTLSAVILGFVLGQVAELFRTRRTSRKASAATRAIVELEIAQNRTMLSDYWHKVIASCDSWREADGAVSYIKLARAVIKFPFPPIGKSVWLASLGNLASSYSPGALAELWGTHEAFDRLSVLRRQMEVLEQDSESAGRHAESRNDMPLGILSTLVGSAHFANSAELFAREFETQMRAALKQSFVNFP
;
A
#
# COMPACT_ATOMS: atom_id res chain seq x y z
N MET A 1 59.74 33.94 33.94
CA MET A 1 58.34 33.69 33.54
C MET A 1 57.84 34.89 32.75
N ASP A 2 58.46 35.24 31.63
CA ASP A 2 58.61 34.55 30.34
C ASP A 2 57.37 34.74 29.47
N ALA A 3 57.27 35.94 28.90
CA ALA A 3 56.26 36.34 27.93
C ALA A 3 56.14 35.36 26.74
N GLU A 4 57.22 34.62 26.43
CA GLU A 4 57.22 33.53 25.44
C GLU A 4 56.36 32.33 25.85
N LEU A 5 56.36 31.98 27.15
CA LEU A 5 55.55 30.89 27.68
C LEU A 5 54.05 31.25 27.61
N LEU A 6 53.72 32.49 27.97
CA LEU A 6 52.36 33.04 27.83
C LEU A 6 51.91 33.07 26.37
N ARG A 7 52.76 33.51 25.44
CA ARG A 7 52.47 33.54 24.00
C ARG A 7 52.29 32.14 23.41
N THR A 8 53.07 31.17 23.87
CA THR A 8 52.97 29.77 23.42
C THR A 8 51.68 29.13 23.91
N VAL A 9 51.32 29.34 25.19
CA VAL A 9 50.08 28.82 25.78
C VAL A 9 48.84 29.46 25.14
N THR A 10 48.85 30.76 24.85
CA THR A 10 47.72 31.42 24.18
C THR A 10 47.56 30.96 22.74
N THR A 11 48.67 30.75 22.01
CA THR A 11 48.62 30.25 20.63
C THR A 11 48.09 28.81 20.58
N LEU A 12 48.59 27.93 21.44
CA LEU A 12 48.09 26.55 21.56
C LEU A 12 46.61 26.52 21.95
N SER A 13 46.19 27.36 22.90
CA SER A 13 44.79 27.45 23.33
C SER A 13 43.88 27.94 22.19
N ALA A 14 44.32 28.93 21.41
CA ALA A 14 43.59 29.44 20.25
C ALA A 14 43.43 28.38 19.15
N VAL A 15 44.48 27.57 18.90
CA VAL A 15 44.43 26.47 17.92
C VAL A 15 43.47 25.37 18.36
N ILE A 16 43.53 24.96 19.64
CA ILE A 16 42.61 23.95 20.19
C ILE A 16 41.17 24.44 20.12
N LEU A 17 40.92 25.71 20.51
CA LEU A 17 39.59 26.29 20.46
C LEU A 17 39.06 26.38 19.01
N GLY A 18 39.89 26.79 18.05
CA GLY A 18 39.55 26.82 16.63
C GLY A 18 39.19 25.42 16.10
N PHE A 19 39.93 24.40 16.49
CA PHE A 19 39.65 23.02 16.11
C PHE A 19 38.32 22.51 16.69
N VAL A 20 38.07 22.74 17.99
CA VAL A 20 36.82 22.34 18.65
C VAL A 20 35.62 23.04 18.02
N LEU A 21 35.72 24.35 17.76
CA LEU A 21 34.66 25.11 17.10
C LEU A 21 34.40 24.61 15.67
N GLY A 22 35.45 24.24 14.93
CA GLY A 22 35.33 23.62 13.60
C GLY A 22 34.58 22.29 13.62
N GLN A 23 34.92 21.40 14.57
CA GLN A 23 34.23 20.11 14.74
C GLN A 23 32.76 20.29 15.13
N VAL A 24 32.46 21.23 16.03
CA VAL A 24 31.10 21.56 16.43
C VAL A 24 30.30 22.12 15.25
N ALA A 25 30.88 23.00 14.45
CA ALA A 25 30.24 23.56 13.25
C ALA A 25 29.93 22.47 12.21
N GLU A 26 30.86 21.54 11.95
CA GLU A 26 30.64 20.43 11.01
C GLU A 26 29.57 19.46 11.53
N LEU A 27 29.54 19.21 12.85
CA LEU A 27 28.49 18.41 13.49
C LEU A 27 27.11 19.07 13.35
N PHE A 28 27.01 20.38 13.57
CA PHE A 28 25.76 21.13 13.36
C PHE A 28 25.34 21.13 11.89
N ARG A 29 26.28 21.31 10.95
CA ARG A 29 26.02 21.27 9.51
C ARG A 29 25.50 19.91 9.08
N THR A 30 26.16 18.84 9.50
CA THR A 30 25.76 17.44 9.23
C THR A 30 24.37 17.15 9.79
N ARG A 31 24.09 17.56 11.04
CA ARG A 31 22.76 17.42 11.66
C ARG A 31 21.69 18.19 10.89
N ARG A 32 21.99 19.41 10.42
CA ARG A 32 21.03 20.22 9.64
C ARG A 32 20.74 19.58 8.27
N THR A 33 21.76 19.10 7.58
CA THR A 33 21.60 18.41 6.29
C THR A 33 20.83 17.10 6.47
N SER A 34 21.14 16.31 7.50
CA SER A 34 20.41 15.09 7.85
C SER A 34 18.93 15.37 8.15
N ARG A 35 18.62 16.39 8.96
CA ARG A 35 17.23 16.78 9.24
C ARG A 35 16.46 17.19 7.98
N LYS A 36 17.09 17.95 7.07
CA LYS A 36 16.48 18.34 5.80
C LYS A 36 16.24 17.13 4.90
N ALA A 37 17.20 16.21 4.82
CA ALA A 37 17.07 14.98 4.07
C ALA A 37 15.92 14.12 4.62
N SER A 38 15.85 13.94 5.94
CA SER A 38 14.74 13.20 6.57
C SER A 38 13.38 13.84 6.34
N ALA A 39 13.28 15.17 6.44
CA ALA A 39 12.03 15.88 6.15
C ALA A 39 11.62 15.73 4.67
N ALA A 40 12.58 15.79 3.74
CA ALA A 40 12.32 15.58 2.32
C ALA A 40 11.86 14.14 2.04
N THR A 41 12.55 13.13 2.59
CA THR A 41 12.13 11.73 2.49
C THR A 41 10.71 11.54 3.01
N ARG A 42 10.39 12.13 4.18
CA ARG A 42 9.04 12.07 4.73
C ARG A 42 8.00 12.64 3.77
N ALA A 43 8.24 13.84 3.27
CA ALA A 43 7.30 14.54 2.40
C ALA A 43 7.04 13.78 1.09
N ILE A 44 8.07 13.21 0.46
CA ILE A 44 7.90 12.49 -0.81
C ILE A 44 7.19 11.15 -0.59
N VAL A 45 7.48 10.42 0.49
CA VAL A 45 6.77 9.17 0.83
C VAL A 45 5.31 9.44 1.17
N GLU A 46 5.03 10.49 1.96
CA GLU A 46 3.66 10.90 2.28
C GLU A 46 2.87 11.30 1.03
N LEU A 47 3.52 11.97 0.07
CA LEU A 47 2.92 12.32 -1.22
C LEU A 47 2.58 11.08 -2.05
N GLU A 48 3.48 10.09 -2.14
CA GLU A 48 3.22 8.83 -2.83
C GLU A 48 2.02 8.09 -2.21
N ILE A 49 1.95 8.04 -0.87
CA ILE A 49 0.83 7.42 -0.16
C ILE A 49 -0.48 8.18 -0.41
N ALA A 50 -0.45 9.52 -0.36
CA ALA A 50 -1.63 10.33 -0.62
C ALA A 50 -2.16 10.10 -2.04
N GLN A 51 -1.27 10.10 -3.03
CA GLN A 51 -1.61 9.83 -4.42
C GLN A 51 -2.22 8.43 -4.59
N ASN A 52 -1.59 7.40 -4.01
CA ASN A 52 -2.11 6.03 -4.04
C ASN A 52 -3.50 5.92 -3.40
N ARG A 53 -3.72 6.59 -2.26
CA ARG A 53 -5.05 6.64 -1.60
C ARG A 53 -6.10 7.31 -2.47
N THR A 54 -5.77 8.41 -3.13
CA THR A 54 -6.70 9.09 -4.06
C THR A 54 -7.10 8.15 -5.20
N MET A 55 -6.14 7.48 -5.83
CA MET A 55 -6.43 6.53 -6.91
C MET A 55 -7.29 5.35 -6.45
N LEU A 56 -7.00 4.80 -5.26
CA LEU A 56 -7.80 3.73 -4.66
C LEU A 56 -9.21 4.21 -4.30
N SER A 57 -9.35 5.43 -3.80
CA SER A 57 -10.64 6.04 -3.50
C SER A 57 -11.46 6.15 -4.79
N ASP A 58 -10.90 6.71 -5.86
CA ASP A 58 -11.59 6.86 -7.15
C ASP A 58 -11.99 5.50 -7.73
N TYR A 59 -11.11 4.51 -7.60
CA TYR A 59 -11.41 3.12 -7.98
C TYR A 59 -12.57 2.56 -7.16
N TRP A 60 -12.55 2.71 -5.84
CA TRP A 60 -13.58 2.20 -4.93
C TRP A 60 -14.95 2.83 -5.22
N HIS A 61 -15.00 4.13 -5.49
CA HIS A 61 -16.23 4.82 -5.88
C HIS A 61 -16.81 4.26 -7.18
N LYS A 62 -15.97 3.95 -8.19
CA LYS A 62 -16.42 3.30 -9.43
C LYS A 62 -16.97 1.90 -9.18
N VAL A 63 -16.31 1.12 -8.32
CA VAL A 63 -16.78 -0.21 -7.92
C VAL A 63 -18.16 -0.09 -7.29
N ILE A 64 -18.33 0.73 -6.25
CA ILE A 64 -19.62 0.89 -5.55
C ILE A 64 -20.72 1.40 -6.48
N ALA A 65 -20.42 2.37 -7.34
CA ALA A 65 -21.40 2.95 -8.26
C ALA A 65 -21.81 1.99 -9.40
N SER A 66 -21.15 0.85 -9.56
CA SER A 66 -21.41 -0.07 -10.66
C SER A 66 -22.57 -1.04 -10.44
N CYS A 67 -23.14 -1.06 -9.24
CA CYS A 67 -24.28 -1.90 -8.90
C CYS A 67 -25.35 -1.08 -8.20
N ASP A 68 -26.59 -1.20 -8.69
CA ASP A 68 -27.75 -0.50 -8.12
C ASP A 68 -28.16 -1.04 -6.75
N SER A 69 -27.84 -2.31 -6.46
CA SER A 69 -28.10 -2.94 -5.16
C SER A 69 -27.04 -3.98 -4.79
N TRP A 70 -26.29 -3.66 -3.74
CA TRP A 70 -25.29 -4.53 -3.13
C TRP A 70 -25.88 -5.55 -2.17
N ARG A 71 -27.15 -5.38 -1.79
CA ARG A 71 -27.81 -6.24 -0.81
C ARG A 71 -28.62 -7.35 -1.49
N GLU A 72 -28.64 -8.51 -0.85
CA GLU A 72 -29.52 -9.60 -1.21
C GLU A 72 -30.89 -9.44 -0.55
N ALA A 73 -31.83 -10.35 -0.84
CA ALA A 73 -33.20 -10.28 -0.33
C ALA A 73 -33.29 -10.36 1.20
N ASP A 74 -32.27 -10.92 1.85
CA ASP A 74 -32.12 -11.01 3.31
C ASP A 74 -31.43 -9.77 3.92
N GLY A 75 -31.02 -8.79 3.09
CA GLY A 75 -30.31 -7.58 3.50
C GLY A 75 -28.78 -7.73 3.64
N ALA A 76 -28.22 -8.93 3.45
CA ALA A 76 -26.77 -9.18 3.50
C ALA A 76 -26.06 -8.60 2.26
N VAL A 77 -24.78 -8.21 2.41
CA VAL A 77 -23.97 -7.73 1.29
C VAL A 77 -23.59 -8.90 0.39
N SER A 78 -23.88 -8.77 -0.90
CA SER A 78 -23.53 -9.76 -1.91
C SER A 78 -22.07 -9.61 -2.33
N TYR A 79 -21.19 -10.37 -1.68
CA TYR A 79 -19.75 -10.37 -1.95
C TYR A 79 -19.40 -10.93 -3.33
N ILE A 80 -20.28 -11.74 -3.92
CA ILE A 80 -20.13 -12.21 -5.30
C ILE A 80 -20.30 -11.05 -6.29
N LYS A 81 -21.28 -10.17 -6.08
CA LYS A 81 -21.42 -8.94 -6.88
C LYS A 81 -20.18 -8.06 -6.72
N LEU A 82 -19.63 -7.98 -5.51
CA LEU A 82 -18.41 -7.20 -5.24
C LEU A 82 -17.22 -7.74 -6.00
N ALA A 83 -16.97 -9.05 -5.95
CA ALA A 83 -15.88 -9.68 -6.69
C ALA A 83 -15.94 -9.34 -8.18
N ARG A 84 -17.12 -9.52 -8.81
CA ARG A 84 -17.32 -9.20 -10.23
C ARG A 84 -17.10 -7.73 -10.54
N ALA A 85 -17.61 -6.83 -9.70
CA ALA A 85 -17.41 -5.40 -9.88
C ALA A 85 -15.94 -4.98 -9.74
N VAL A 86 -15.20 -5.57 -8.79
CA VAL A 86 -13.76 -5.35 -8.61
C VAL A 86 -12.97 -5.80 -9.84
N ILE A 87 -13.32 -6.94 -10.44
CA ILE A 87 -12.67 -7.44 -11.65
C ILE A 87 -12.98 -6.55 -12.86
N LYS A 88 -14.23 -6.10 -13.00
CA LYS A 88 -14.72 -5.31 -14.13
C LYS A 88 -13.90 -4.04 -14.39
N PHE A 89 -13.39 -3.40 -13.34
CA PHE A 89 -12.58 -2.19 -13.48
C PHE A 89 -11.08 -2.48 -13.36
N PRO A 90 -10.24 -1.82 -14.17
CA PRO A 90 -8.79 -1.96 -14.04
C PRO A 90 -8.34 -1.43 -12.68
N PHE A 91 -7.51 -2.23 -11.99
CA PHE A 91 -6.93 -1.80 -10.72
C PHE A 91 -5.96 -0.64 -10.95
N PRO A 92 -5.99 0.41 -10.11
CA PRO A 92 -5.13 1.57 -10.32
C PRO A 92 -3.64 1.20 -10.17
N PRO A 93 -2.75 1.86 -10.92
CA PRO A 93 -1.31 1.65 -10.79
C PRO A 93 -0.81 2.26 -9.48
N ILE A 94 -0.63 1.43 -8.46
CA ILE A 94 -0.09 1.87 -7.16
C ILE A 94 1.42 2.08 -7.28
N GLY A 95 1.87 3.31 -6.98
CA GLY A 95 3.29 3.66 -6.94
C GLY A 95 3.99 3.10 -5.70
N LYS A 96 5.22 2.59 -5.88
CA LYS A 96 6.11 2.15 -4.80
C LYS A 96 7.55 2.59 -5.01
N SER A 97 7.84 3.32 -6.09
CA SER A 97 9.22 3.61 -6.48
C SER A 97 9.88 4.54 -5.47
N VAL A 98 9.14 5.50 -4.93
CA VAL A 98 9.65 6.42 -3.89
C VAL A 98 9.91 5.65 -2.62
N TRP A 99 8.94 4.83 -2.19
CA TRP A 99 9.08 3.97 -1.02
C TRP A 99 10.34 3.10 -1.10
N LEU A 100 10.50 2.35 -2.20
CA LEU A 100 11.65 1.46 -2.41
C LEU A 100 12.98 2.21 -2.50
N ALA A 101 13.01 3.34 -3.20
CA ALA A 101 14.21 4.18 -3.30
C ALA A 101 14.60 4.81 -1.95
N SER A 102 13.63 4.98 -1.05
CA SER A 102 13.84 5.63 0.24
C SER A 102 14.23 4.66 1.36
N LEU A 103 14.18 3.34 1.15
CA LEU A 103 14.39 2.31 2.20
C LEU A 103 15.63 2.57 3.07
N GLY A 104 16.76 2.94 2.47
CA GLY A 104 18.01 3.21 3.18
C GLY A 104 17.94 4.42 4.13
N ASN A 105 17.01 5.35 3.91
CA ASN A 105 16.85 6.57 4.70
C ASN A 105 15.61 6.54 5.60
N LEU A 106 14.77 5.51 5.53
CA LEU A 106 13.54 5.44 6.33
C LEU A 106 13.81 5.34 7.82
N ALA A 107 14.80 4.55 8.24
CA ALA A 107 15.13 4.33 9.65
C ALA A 107 15.61 5.60 10.36
N SER A 108 16.32 6.49 9.64
CA SER A 108 16.72 7.80 10.17
C SER A 108 15.59 8.84 10.06
N SER A 109 14.63 8.58 9.17
CA SER A 109 13.55 9.51 8.88
C SER A 109 12.29 9.23 9.69
N TYR A 110 11.99 8.03 10.17
CA TYR A 110 10.73 7.75 10.87
C TYR A 110 10.98 7.14 12.26
N SER A 111 10.04 7.35 13.18
CA SER A 111 10.03 6.57 14.43
C SER A 111 9.64 5.11 14.12
N PRO A 112 10.01 4.14 14.97
CA PRO A 112 9.66 2.74 14.75
C PRO A 112 8.15 2.51 14.56
N GLY A 113 7.32 3.20 15.35
CA GLY A 113 5.85 3.13 15.22
C GLY A 113 5.34 3.68 13.88
N ALA A 114 5.83 4.85 13.46
CA ALA A 114 5.46 5.43 12.17
C ALA A 114 5.93 4.56 10.99
N LEU A 115 7.11 3.95 11.10
CA LEU A 115 7.61 3.03 10.09
C LEU A 115 6.73 1.77 9.97
N ALA A 116 6.28 1.22 11.10
CA ALA A 116 5.35 0.08 11.11
C ALA A 116 4.01 0.43 10.45
N GLU A 117 3.47 1.63 10.72
CA GLU A 117 2.24 2.11 10.07
C GLU A 117 2.41 2.30 8.55
N LEU A 118 3.54 2.86 8.13
CA LEU A 118 3.88 3.00 6.71
C LEU A 118 3.98 1.64 6.02
N TRP A 119 4.70 0.70 6.65
CA TRP A 119 4.83 -0.66 6.15
C TRP A 119 3.47 -1.32 5.98
N GLY A 120 2.62 -1.27 7.02
CA GLY A 120 1.27 -1.83 6.96
C GLY A 120 0.39 -1.18 5.89
N THR A 121 0.59 0.11 5.60
CA THR A 121 -0.11 0.80 4.51
C THR A 121 0.31 0.26 3.14
N HIS A 122 1.61 0.11 2.90
CA HIS A 122 2.11 -0.47 1.64
C HIS A 122 1.72 -1.95 1.50
N GLU A 123 1.78 -2.72 2.58
CA GLU A 123 1.32 -4.11 2.60
C GLU A 123 -0.16 -4.23 2.24
N ALA A 124 -1.02 -3.34 2.77
CA ALA A 124 -2.43 -3.30 2.40
C ALA A 124 -2.63 -3.03 0.90
N PHE A 125 -1.88 -2.09 0.31
CA PHE A 125 -1.93 -1.84 -1.13
C PHE A 125 -1.54 -3.08 -1.95
N ASP A 126 -0.51 -3.79 -1.52
CA ASP A 126 -0.02 -5.00 -2.18
C ASP A 126 -1.06 -6.10 -2.10
N ARG A 127 -1.64 -6.29 -0.91
CA ARG A 127 -2.66 -7.29 -0.66
C ARG A 127 -3.89 -7.09 -1.54
N LEU A 128 -4.32 -5.84 -1.74
CA LEU A 128 -5.44 -5.52 -2.64
C LEU A 128 -5.15 -5.96 -4.08
N SER A 129 -3.94 -5.68 -4.59
CA SER A 129 -3.56 -6.10 -5.94
C SER A 129 -3.56 -7.63 -6.10
N VAL A 130 -3.12 -8.35 -5.08
CA VAL A 130 -3.08 -9.82 -5.05
C VAL A 130 -4.49 -10.40 -5.00
N LEU A 131 -5.35 -9.91 -4.10
CA LEU A 131 -6.74 -10.34 -3.97
C LEU A 131 -7.51 -10.12 -5.27
N ARG A 132 -7.35 -8.96 -5.91
CA ARG A 132 -7.96 -8.66 -7.20
C ARG A 132 -7.51 -9.64 -8.29
N ARG A 133 -6.21 -9.93 -8.37
CA ARG A 133 -5.68 -10.94 -9.30
C ARG A 133 -6.21 -12.35 -9.01
N GLN A 134 -6.35 -12.74 -7.74
CA GLN A 134 -6.92 -14.03 -7.37
C GLN A 134 -8.38 -14.15 -7.80
N MET A 135 -9.16 -13.08 -7.65
CA MET A 135 -10.54 -13.03 -8.14
C MET A 135 -10.61 -13.12 -9.67
N GLU A 136 -9.71 -12.44 -10.40
CA GLU A 136 -9.61 -12.54 -11.86
C GLU A 136 -9.31 -13.96 -12.33
N VAL A 137 -8.35 -14.65 -11.69
CA VAL A 137 -7.99 -16.03 -12.04
C VAL A 137 -9.18 -16.97 -11.80
N LEU A 138 -9.87 -16.81 -10.67
CA LEU A 138 -11.06 -17.63 -10.37
C LEU A 138 -12.19 -17.41 -11.40
N GLU A 139 -12.40 -16.18 -11.87
CA GLU A 139 -13.41 -15.91 -12.90
C GLU A 139 -13.04 -16.57 -14.23
N GLN A 140 -11.77 -16.48 -14.64
CA GLN A 140 -11.26 -17.15 -15.85
C GLN A 140 -11.37 -18.68 -15.77
N ASP A 141 -11.08 -19.26 -14.61
CA ASP A 141 -11.21 -20.71 -14.37
C ASP A 141 -12.67 -21.15 -14.46
N SER A 142 -13.59 -20.38 -13.86
CA SER A 142 -15.04 -20.61 -13.94
C SER A 142 -15.55 -20.53 -15.39
N GLU A 143 -15.13 -19.52 -16.15
CA GLU A 143 -15.51 -19.39 -17.56
C GLU A 143 -14.97 -20.54 -18.41
N SER A 144 -13.72 -20.94 -18.18
CA SER A 144 -13.08 -22.03 -18.92
C SER A 144 -13.76 -23.37 -18.63
N ALA A 145 -14.10 -23.63 -17.37
CA ALA A 145 -14.89 -24.81 -16.98
C ALA A 145 -16.29 -24.80 -17.62
N GLY A 146 -16.92 -23.62 -17.73
CA GLY A 146 -18.19 -23.43 -18.43
C GLY A 146 -18.11 -23.80 -19.92
N ARG A 147 -17.11 -23.25 -20.63
CA ARG A 147 -16.90 -23.53 -22.06
C ARG A 147 -16.59 -25.01 -22.33
N HIS A 148 -15.84 -25.66 -21.43
CA HIS A 148 -15.54 -27.10 -21.56
C HIS A 148 -16.75 -28.00 -21.29
N ALA A 149 -17.68 -27.55 -20.45
CA ALA A 149 -18.96 -28.24 -20.24
C ALA A 149 -19.91 -28.07 -21.43
N GLU A 150 -20.02 -26.87 -22.00
CA GLU A 150 -20.83 -26.62 -23.21
C GLU A 150 -20.34 -27.44 -24.41
N SER A 151 -19.01 -27.59 -24.56
CA SER A 151 -18.42 -28.48 -25.58
C SER A 151 -18.69 -29.98 -25.33
N ARG A 152 -19.14 -30.36 -24.12
CA ARG A 152 -19.47 -31.73 -23.69
C ARG A 152 -20.97 -31.94 -23.45
N ASN A 153 -21.82 -31.06 -23.96
CA ASN A 153 -23.27 -31.00 -23.68
C ASN A 153 -24.09 -32.28 -23.97
N ASP A 154 -23.49 -33.30 -24.59
CA ASP A 154 -24.13 -34.63 -24.74
C ASP A 154 -24.01 -35.53 -23.49
N MET A 155 -23.35 -35.10 -22.41
CA MET A 155 -23.20 -35.92 -21.18
C MET A 155 -23.58 -35.19 -19.88
N PRO A 156 -24.22 -35.90 -18.92
CA PRO A 156 -24.60 -35.37 -17.60
C PRO A 156 -23.41 -34.85 -16.77
N LEU A 157 -22.19 -35.27 -17.11
CA LEU A 157 -20.95 -34.79 -16.48
C LEU A 157 -20.63 -33.31 -16.77
N GLY A 158 -21.10 -32.75 -17.89
CA GLY A 158 -20.90 -31.33 -18.22
C GLY A 158 -21.66 -30.39 -17.29
N ILE A 159 -22.90 -30.74 -16.96
CA ILE A 159 -23.75 -29.97 -16.03
C ILE A 159 -23.17 -30.00 -14.61
N LEU A 160 -22.63 -31.14 -14.16
CA LEU A 160 -21.97 -31.22 -12.86
C LEU A 160 -20.69 -30.40 -12.81
N SER A 161 -19.89 -30.37 -13.89
CA SER A 161 -18.65 -29.59 -13.95
C SER A 161 -18.91 -28.07 -13.90
N THR A 162 -19.98 -27.59 -14.55
CA THR A 162 -20.39 -26.18 -14.49
C THR A 162 -20.93 -25.80 -13.12
N LEU A 163 -21.72 -26.68 -12.50
CA LEU A 163 -22.24 -26.45 -11.15
C LEU A 163 -21.12 -26.41 -10.10
N VAL A 164 -20.16 -27.34 -10.18
CA VAL A 164 -19.00 -27.38 -9.27
C VAL A 164 -18.09 -26.17 -9.49
N GLY A 165 -17.84 -25.78 -10.74
CA GLY A 165 -17.04 -24.59 -11.06
C GLY A 165 -17.67 -23.29 -10.55
N SER A 166 -18.98 -23.13 -10.74
CA SER A 166 -19.71 -21.95 -10.25
C SER A 166 -19.83 -21.90 -8.73
N ALA A 167 -20.02 -23.04 -8.06
CA ALA A 167 -20.03 -23.11 -6.59
C ALA A 167 -18.64 -22.84 -5.99
N HIS A 168 -17.57 -23.37 -6.61
CA HIS A 168 -16.19 -23.12 -6.19
C HIS A 168 -15.80 -21.64 -6.36
N PHE A 169 -16.20 -21.03 -7.48
CA PHE A 169 -16.06 -19.59 -7.70
C PHE A 169 -16.80 -18.80 -6.62
N ALA A 170 -18.10 -19.08 -6.41
CA ALA A 170 -18.93 -18.33 -5.47
C ALA A 170 -18.33 -18.30 -4.04
N ASN A 171 -17.92 -19.47 -3.53
CA ASN A 171 -17.38 -19.57 -2.17
C ASN A 171 -16.01 -18.87 -2.03
N SER A 172 -15.11 -19.06 -3.02
CA SER A 172 -13.77 -18.48 -2.97
C SER A 172 -13.77 -16.97 -3.25
N ALA A 173 -14.60 -16.52 -4.20
CA ALA A 173 -14.77 -15.13 -4.54
C ALA A 173 -15.38 -14.33 -3.38
N GLU A 174 -16.31 -14.93 -2.63
CA GLU A 174 -16.87 -14.31 -1.43
C GLU A 174 -15.79 -14.02 -0.38
N LEU A 175 -14.94 -15.01 -0.07
CA LEU A 175 -13.85 -14.84 0.89
C LEU A 175 -12.88 -13.74 0.45
N PHE A 176 -12.44 -13.76 -0.82
CA PHE A 176 -11.53 -12.75 -1.33
C PHE A 176 -12.16 -11.36 -1.40
N ALA A 177 -13.44 -11.25 -1.74
CA ALA A 177 -14.15 -9.97 -1.77
C ALA A 177 -14.33 -9.39 -0.36
N ARG A 178 -14.62 -10.22 0.65
CA ARG A 178 -14.65 -9.79 2.07
C ARG A 178 -13.29 -9.29 2.54
N GLU A 179 -12.23 -10.03 2.23
CA GLU A 179 -10.87 -9.62 2.57
C GLU A 179 -10.50 -8.33 1.82
N PHE A 180 -10.89 -8.22 0.55
CA PHE A 180 -10.66 -7.03 -0.27
C PHE A 180 -11.35 -5.80 0.34
N GLU A 181 -12.62 -5.90 0.74
CA GLU A 181 -13.33 -4.82 1.43
C GLU A 181 -12.61 -4.41 2.72
N THR A 182 -12.18 -5.39 3.51
CA THR A 182 -11.48 -5.17 4.79
C THR A 182 -10.17 -4.42 4.57
N GLN A 183 -9.36 -4.87 3.61
CA GLN A 183 -8.12 -4.20 3.23
C GLN A 183 -8.39 -2.82 2.64
N MET A 184 -9.49 -2.66 1.90
CA MET A 184 -9.82 -1.38 1.31
C MET A 184 -10.23 -0.35 2.36
N ARG A 185 -11.00 -0.78 3.36
CA ARG A 185 -11.33 0.01 4.54
C ARG A 185 -10.07 0.40 5.33
N ALA A 186 -9.13 -0.53 5.51
CA ALA A 186 -7.88 -0.25 6.20
C ALA A 186 -7.00 0.77 5.43
N ALA A 187 -6.96 0.69 4.10
CA ALA A 187 -6.12 1.56 3.29
C ALA A 187 -6.69 2.99 3.12
N LEU A 188 -8.01 3.11 3.00
CA LEU A 188 -8.70 4.41 2.85
C LEU A 188 -9.05 5.08 4.18
N LYS A 189 -9.18 4.32 5.27
CA LYS A 189 -9.57 4.79 6.61
C LYS A 189 -10.77 5.75 6.56
N GLN A 190 -10.51 7.06 6.58
CA GLN A 190 -11.50 8.13 6.66
C GLN A 190 -12.24 8.39 5.34
N SER A 191 -11.67 8.04 4.18
CA SER A 191 -12.31 8.25 2.87
C SER A 191 -13.06 7.03 2.36
N PHE A 192 -13.25 6.00 3.19
CA PHE A 192 -13.97 4.80 2.82
C PHE A 192 -15.48 5.06 2.76
N VAL A 193 -16.08 4.79 1.61
CA VAL A 193 -17.54 4.86 1.42
C VAL A 193 -18.13 3.47 1.61
N ASN A 194 -19.19 3.36 2.42
CA ASN A 194 -19.90 2.09 2.64
C ASN A 194 -20.83 1.78 1.48
N PHE A 195 -21.17 0.49 1.33
CA PHE A 195 -22.16 0.07 0.34
C PHE A 195 -23.52 0.74 0.60
N PRO A 196 -24.16 1.29 -0.45
CA PRO A 196 -25.53 1.79 -0.38
C PRO A 196 -26.53 0.66 -0.08
#